data_AF-A0A1X1EML6-F1
#
_entry.id   AF-A0A1X1EML6-F1
#
_cell.length_a   1.000
_cell.length_b   1.000
_cell.length_c   1.000
_cell.angle_alpha   90.00
_cell.angle_beta   90.00
_cell.angle_gamma   90.00
#
_symmetry.space_group_name_H-M   'P 1'
#
loop_
_entity.id
_entity.type
_entity.pdbx_description
1 polymer ?
#
loop_
_entity_poly.entity_id
_entity_poly.type
_entity_poly.pdbx_seq_one_letter_code
_entity_poly.pdbx_strand_id
1 'polypeptide(L)' 'MKRFLYLVSGYLGIIKLTGKDRKSAAEWGFLLSALFIVPLFFLPHASELIKIGLQLLWGACVSRAAFLANDSWKKNKSR' A
#
# COMPACT_ATOMS: atom_id res chain seq x y z
N MET A 1 -13.07 -5.66 -12.70
CA MET A 1 -12.57 -4.27 -12.81
C MET A 1 -13.09 -3.34 -11.71
N LYS A 2 -14.40 -3.22 -11.45
CA LYS A 2 -14.96 -2.28 -10.42
C LYS A 2 -14.39 -2.44 -9.00
N ARG A 3 -14.10 -3.68 -8.58
CA ARG A 3 -13.60 -4.00 -7.23
C ARG A 3 -12.15 -3.55 -6.98
N PHE A 4 -11.31 -3.57 -8.02
CA PHE A 4 -9.92 -3.11 -7.93
C PHE A 4 -9.85 -1.58 -7.81
N LEU A 5 -10.63 -0.86 -8.62
CA LEU A 5 -10.77 0.60 -8.49
C LEU A 5 -11.33 1.00 -7.13
N TYR A 6 -12.26 0.24 -6.56
CA TYR A 6 -12.79 0.48 -5.21
C TYR A 6 -11.74 0.28 -4.12
N LEU A 7 -10.90 -0.76 -4.24
CA LEU A 7 -9.80 -1.00 -3.32
C LEU A 7 -8.72 0.09 -3.43
N VAL A 8 -8.35 0.51 -4.65
CA VAL A 8 -7.37 1.58 -4.89
C VAL A 8 -7.89 2.94 -4.41
N SER A 9 -9.16 3.27 -4.68
CA SER A 9 -9.74 4.55 -4.22
C SER A 9 -9.90 4.58 -2.69
N GLY A 10 -10.19 3.44 -2.07
CA GLY A 10 -10.12 3.32 -0.61
C GLY A 10 -8.69 3.33 -0.04
N TYR A 11 -7.73 2.80 -0.81
CA TYR A 11 -6.31 2.87 -0.54
C TYR A 11 -5.70 4.28 -0.77
N LEU A 12 -6.34 5.13 -1.57
CA LEU A 12 -5.97 6.55 -1.70
C LEU A 12 -6.71 7.41 -0.66
N GLY A 13 -7.88 6.97 -0.20
CA GLY A 13 -8.65 7.62 0.87
C GLY A 13 -9.87 8.37 0.37
N ILE A 14 -10.18 8.18 -0.91
CA ILE A 14 -11.33 8.77 -1.59
C ILE A 14 -12.63 8.11 -1.11
N ILE A 15 -12.58 6.85 -0.65
CA ILE A 15 -13.75 6.14 -0.10
C ILE A 15 -13.41 5.39 1.19
N LYS A 16 -14.36 5.41 2.15
CA LYS A 16 -14.26 4.66 3.41
C LYS A 16 -14.44 3.17 3.13
N LEU A 17 -13.35 2.42 3.17
CA LEU A 17 -13.39 0.95 3.19
C LEU A 17 -13.87 0.46 4.56
N THR A 18 -14.92 -0.37 4.56
CA THR A 18 -15.44 -1.09 5.73
C THR A 18 -14.52 -2.27 6.08
N GLY A 19 -14.54 -2.70 7.36
CA GLY A 19 -13.45 -3.43 8.02
C GLY A 19 -12.79 -4.58 7.25
N LYS A 20 -13.56 -5.48 6.63
CA LYS A 20 -13.02 -6.65 5.91
C LYS A 20 -12.28 -6.23 4.63
N ASP A 21 -12.87 -5.33 3.85
CA ASP A 21 -12.27 -4.77 2.64
C ASP A 21 -11.09 -3.85 2.95
N ARG A 22 -11.08 -3.22 4.13
CA ARG A 22 -9.97 -2.37 4.59
C ARG A 22 -8.71 -3.17 4.92
N LYS A 23 -8.86 -4.30 5.64
CA LYS A 23 -7.76 -5.23 5.90
C LYS A 23 -7.22 -5.80 4.59
N SER A 24 -8.13 -6.25 3.71
CA SER A 24 -7.74 -6.75 2.40
C SER A 24 -7.02 -5.68 1.58
N ALA A 25 -7.49 -4.42 1.56
CA ALA A 25 -6.80 -3.32 0.89
C ALA A 25 -5.41 -3.01 1.48
N ALA A 26 -5.21 -3.19 2.78
CA ALA A 26 -3.90 -3.04 3.42
C ALA A 26 -2.95 -4.16 2.98
N GLU A 27 -3.41 -5.41 2.97
CA GLU A 27 -2.63 -6.57 2.50
C GLU A 27 -2.27 -6.43 1.02
N TRP A 28 -3.24 -6.01 0.19
CA TRP A 28 -3.01 -5.72 -1.22
C TRP A 28 -2.08 -4.53 -1.42
N GLY A 29 -2.20 -3.45 -0.63
CA GLY A 29 -1.30 -2.31 -0.69
C GLY A 29 0.14 -2.65 -0.27
N PHE A 30 0.30 -3.54 0.72
CA PHE A 30 1.60 -4.05 1.14
C PHE A 30 2.24 -4.94 0.05
N LEU A 31 1.46 -5.87 -0.53
CA LEU A 31 1.88 -6.68 -1.67
C LEU A 31 2.24 -5.81 -2.88
N LEU A 32 1.48 -4.75 -3.15
CA LEU A 32 1.77 -3.81 -4.22
C LEU A 32 3.05 -3.02 -3.95
N SER A 33 3.36 -2.73 -2.68
CA SER A 33 4.65 -2.12 -2.30
C SER A 33 5.84 -3.03 -2.67
N ALA A 34 5.67 -4.35 -2.60
CA ALA A 34 6.72 -5.30 -2.97
C ALA A 34 7.15 -5.15 -4.44
N LEU A 35 6.23 -4.77 -5.33
CA LEU A 35 6.52 -4.50 -6.74
C LEU A 35 7.42 -3.28 -6.96
N PHE A 36 7.54 -2.37 -5.98
CA PHE A 36 8.43 -1.20 -6.08
C PHE A 36 9.80 -1.46 -5.45
N ILE A 37 9.87 -2.25 -4.37
CA ILE A 37 11.14 -2.53 -3.69
C ILE A 37 11.91 -3.69 -4.32
N VAL A 38 11.23 -4.74 -4.80
CA VAL A 38 11.90 -5.93 -5.37
C VAL A 38 12.71 -5.58 -6.62
N PRO A 39 12.20 -4.84 -7.62
CA PRO A 39 12.99 -4.49 -8.81
C PRO A 39 14.22 -3.65 -8.46
N LEU A 40 14.16 -2.87 -7.37
CA LEU A 40 15.26 -2.03 -6.92
C LEU A 40 16.49 -2.86 -6.54
N PHE A 41 16.30 -4.09 -6.04
CA PHE A 41 17.39 -5.03 -5.77
C PHE A 41 18.01 -5.63 -7.04
N PHE A 42 17.25 -5.71 -8.14
CA PHE A 42 17.67 -6.35 -9.39
C PHE A 42 18.05 -5.37 -10.50
N LEU A 43 17.84 -4.06 -10.33
CA LEU A 43 18.27 -3.02 -11.26
C LEU A 43 19.46 -2.21 -10.71
N PRO A 44 20.67 -2.79 -10.64
CA PRO A 44 21.86 -2.07 -10.18
C PRO A 44 22.24 -0.92 -11.14
N HIS A 45 21.90 -1.02 -12.43
CA HIS A 45 22.22 -0.02 -13.46
C HIS A 45 21.12 1.02 -13.73
N ALA A 46 19.99 0.99 -13.02
CA ALA A 46 18.98 2.04 -13.18
C ALA A 46 19.50 3.39 -12.68
N SER A 47 19.14 4.48 -13.37
CA SER A 47 19.42 5.85 -12.93
C SER A 47 19.07 6.06 -11.46
N GLU A 48 19.91 6.81 -10.75
CA GLU A 48 19.69 7.17 -9.34
C GLU A 48 18.32 7.80 -9.11
N LEU A 49 17.84 8.64 -10.05
CA LEU A 49 16.49 9.20 -10.03
C LEU A 49 15.38 8.13 -9.99
N ILE A 50 15.54 7.03 -10.74
CA ILE A 50 14.56 5.94 -10.76
C ILE A 50 14.61 5.16 -9.45
N LYS A 51 15.80 4.91 -8.90
CA LYS A 51 15.96 4.26 -7.60
C LYS A 51 15.31 5.07 -6.48
N ILE A 52 15.60 6.37 -6.43
CA ILE A 52 15.01 7.29 -5.44
C ILE A 52 13.49 7.37 -5.62
N GLY A 53 13.01 7.48 -6.85
CA GLY A 53 11.58 7.50 -7.17
C GLY A 53 10.87 6.22 -6.70
N LEU A 54 11.42 5.04 -7.01
CA LEU A 54 10.87 3.76 -6.56
C LEU A 54 10.91 3.62 -5.03
N GLN A 55 11.99 4.07 -4.37
CA GLN A 55 12.08 4.07 -2.91
C GLN A 55 11.03 4.97 -2.25
N LEU A 56 10.80 6.17 -2.80
CA LEU A 56 9.77 7.09 -2.32
C LEU A 56 8.36 6.52 -2.53
N LEU A 57 8.09 5.95 -3.71
CA LEU A 57 6.84 5.27 -4.03
C LEU A 57 6.59 4.05 -3.11
N TRP A 58 7.63 3.27 -2.86
CA TRP A 58 7.60 2.16 -1.91
C TRP A 58 7.31 2.65 -0.50
N GLY A 59 8.05 3.65 -0.01
CA GLY A 59 7.88 4.24 1.32
C GLY A 59 6.47 4.80 1.54
N ALA A 60 5.94 5.51 0.54
CA ALA A 60 4.58 6.03 0.57
C ALA A 60 3.54 4.90 0.61
N CYS A 61 3.71 3.86 -0.24
CA CYS A 61 2.80 2.71 -0.24
C CYS A 61 2.87 1.95 1.09
N VAL A 62 4.05 1.51 1.53
CA VAL A 62 4.18 0.69 2.74
C VAL A 62 3.66 1.44 3.98
N SER A 63 3.89 2.75 4.09
CA SER A 63 3.38 3.57 5.20
C SER A 63 1.86 3.64 5.21
N ARG A 64 1.23 3.81 4.04
CA ARG A 64 -0.23 3.89 3.89
C ARG A 64 -0.89 2.54 4.18
N ALA A 65 -0.29 1.44 3.71
CA ALA A 65 -0.71 0.08 4.03
C ALA A 65 -0.60 -0.21 5.54
N ALA A 66 0.51 0.19 6.17
CA ALA A 66 0.72 0.03 7.61
C ALA A 66 -0.29 0.83 8.44
N PHE A 67 -0.57 2.08 8.06
CA PHE A 67 -1.60 2.89 8.72
C PHE A 67 -3.00 2.30 8.60
N LEU A 68 -3.37 1.80 7.42
CA LEU A 68 -4.64 1.10 7.21
C LEU A 68 -4.76 -0.15 8.08
N ALA A 69 -3.68 -0.93 8.20
CA ALA A 69 -3.64 -2.11 9.05
C ALA A 69 -3.74 -1.74 10.55
N ASN A 70 -3.03 -0.70 10.98
CA ASN A 70 -3.02 -0.24 12.37
C ASN A 70 -4.37 0.34 12.82
N ASP A 71 -5.02 1.14 11.97
CA ASP A 71 -6.34 1.70 12.28
C ASP A 71 -7.42 0.59 12.30
N SER A 72 -7.24 -0.47 11.51
CA SER A 72 -8.04 -1.69 11.62
C SER A 72 -7.81 -2.44 12.94
N TRP A 73 -6.57 -2.45 13.46
CA TRP A 73 -6.25 -3.06 14.76
C TRP A 73 -6.86 -2.29 15.93
N LYS A 74 -6.79 -0.95 15.91
CA LYS A 74 -7.38 -0.08 16.94
C LYS A 74 -8.91 -0.23 17.03
N LYS A 75 -9.61 -0.41 15.89
CA LYS A 75 -11.06 -0.68 15.87
C LYS A 75 -11.43 -2.05 16.43
N ASN A 76 -10.58 -3.06 16.26
CA ASN A 76 -10.87 -4.43 16.72
C ASN A 76 -10.56 -4.64 18.21
N LYS A 77 -9.70 -3.78 18.79
CA LYS A 77 -9.33 -3.82 20.22
C LYS A 77 -10.28 -3.03 21.12
N SER A 78 -11.13 -2.19 20.55
CA SER A 78 -12.12 -1.36 21.27
C SER A 78 -13.50 -2.02 21.38
N ARG A 79 -13.59 -3.33 21.14
CA ARG A 79 -14.84 -4.10 21.19
C ARG A 79 -14.72 -5.23 22.20
#